data_AF-A0A920L8H1-F1
#
_entry.id   AF-A0A920L8H1-F1
#
_cell.length_a   1.000
_cell.length_b   1.000
_cell.length_c   1.000
_cell.angle_alpha   90.00
_cell.angle_beta   90.00
_cell.angle_gamma   90.00
#
_symmetry.space_group_name_H-M   'P 1'
#
loop_
_entity.id
_entity.type
_entity.pdbx_description
1 polymer ?
#
loop_
_entity_poly.entity_id
_entity_poly.type
_entity_poly.pdbx_seq_one_letter_code
_entity_poly.pdbx_strand_id
1 'polypeptide(L)'
;MIKLFTFLILFLTQAVSARVNCNENYSDCFKNIPSKIIESYSEKEYQGKNLVNLKLRSMPIVSTEKNVMAVINKNSDLKIVSFFKLKDTDELSLPIKRWYLVEHNNQLGFVAAKFVNKIIEYEILRFRSDDSKNWLDDRNSNHVYIDIKLQREKGEQIWKVILYYYDPAVGYKEIQYEGLKYDSKLINISNQDNFIIEFLTEDKLFLFSNVKIFKGVYNKY
;
A
#
# COMPACT_ATOMS: atom_id res chain seq x y z
N MET A 1 40.40 -19.11 -31.01
CA MET A 1 40.40 -19.06 -29.53
C MET A 1 39.92 -17.68 -29.11
N ILE A 2 38.66 -17.56 -28.69
CA ILE A 2 38.14 -16.34 -28.03
C ILE A 2 37.69 -16.81 -26.64
N LYS A 3 38.55 -16.59 -25.65
CA LYS A 3 38.23 -16.71 -24.23
C LYS A 3 38.62 -15.38 -23.61
N LEU A 4 37.63 -14.53 -23.29
CA LEU A 4 37.53 -13.90 -21.98
C LEU A 4 36.25 -13.07 -21.90
N PHE A 5 35.38 -13.46 -20.95
CA PHE A 5 34.50 -12.60 -20.16
C PHE A 5 33.41 -11.87 -20.98
N THR A 6 32.20 -12.39 -21.15
CA THR A 6 31.28 -12.85 -20.09
C THR A 6 31.26 -11.97 -18.84
N PHE A 7 31.31 -10.64 -19.00
CA PHE A 7 31.09 -9.73 -17.87
C PHE A 7 30.37 -8.43 -18.24
N LEU A 8 29.52 -8.45 -19.28
CA LEU A 8 28.75 -7.27 -19.67
C LEU A 8 27.30 -7.57 -20.02
N ILE A 9 26.67 -8.47 -19.27
CA ILE A 9 25.20 -8.54 -19.14
C ILE A 9 24.88 -8.82 -17.66
N LEU A 10 25.27 -7.87 -16.80
CA LEU A 10 24.82 -7.79 -15.40
C LEU A 10 24.29 -6.37 -15.06
N PHE A 11 24.07 -5.54 -16.07
CA PHE A 11 23.52 -4.18 -15.93
C PHE A 11 21.99 -4.10 -16.02
N LEU A 12 21.29 -5.24 -15.96
CA LEU A 12 19.84 -5.29 -15.82
C LEU A 12 19.50 -6.14 -14.61
N THR A 13 19.33 -5.48 -13.46
CA THR A 13 18.41 -5.79 -12.34
C THR A 13 18.91 -5.17 -11.03
N GLN A 14 19.00 -3.84 -10.99
CA GLN A 14 18.78 -3.11 -9.73
C GLN A 14 17.45 -2.36 -9.83
N ALA A 15 16.38 -3.12 -9.98
CA ALA A 15 15.02 -2.64 -9.83
C ALA A 15 14.33 -3.52 -8.79
N VAL A 16 14.83 -3.51 -7.55
CA VAL A 16 14.10 -4.03 -6.40
C VAL A 16 14.39 -3.16 -5.18
N SER A 17 13.34 -2.52 -4.72
CA SER A 17 13.21 -1.64 -3.55
C SER A 17 14.03 -0.35 -3.63
N ALA A 18 13.31 0.78 -3.66
CA ALA A 18 13.77 1.98 -2.98
C ALA A 18 13.96 1.59 -1.50
N ARG A 19 15.13 1.03 -1.17
CA ARG A 19 15.59 0.96 0.20
C ARG A 19 15.64 2.40 0.66
N VAL A 20 14.75 2.70 1.60
CA VAL A 20 14.78 3.86 2.46
C VAL A 20 16.19 3.87 3.09
N ASN A 21 17.13 4.50 2.38
CA ASN A 21 18.51 4.58 2.81
C ASN A 21 18.49 5.51 4.01
N CYS A 22 18.70 4.92 5.19
CA CYS A 22 18.89 5.69 6.40
C CYS A 22 19.98 6.72 6.14
N ASN A 23 19.71 8.00 6.46
CA ASN A 23 20.77 9.00 6.45
C ASN A 23 21.88 8.50 7.39
N GLU A 24 23.13 8.49 6.94
CA GLU A 24 24.28 7.83 7.59
C GLU A 24 24.48 8.23 9.08
N ASN A 25 23.87 9.34 9.49
CA ASN A 25 23.88 9.85 10.85
C ASN A 25 23.05 9.04 11.88
N TYR A 26 22.26 8.04 11.48
CA TYR A 26 21.38 7.31 12.41
C TYR A 26 21.50 5.80 12.22
N SER A 27 22.17 5.11 13.14
CA SER A 27 22.43 3.66 13.09
C SER A 27 21.18 2.81 13.30
N ASP A 28 20.17 3.32 14.02
CA ASP A 28 18.91 2.62 14.32
C ASP A 28 17.69 3.45 13.89
N CYS A 29 17.09 3.12 12.73
CA CYS A 29 15.93 3.83 12.20
C CYS A 29 14.82 2.88 11.71
N PHE A 30 13.56 3.20 12.06
CA PHE A 30 12.40 2.39 11.67
C PHE A 30 11.97 2.65 10.22
N LYS A 31 11.93 3.93 9.79
CA LYS A 31 11.70 4.39 8.41
C LYS A 31 12.30 5.81 8.23
N ASN A 32 13.62 5.97 8.29
CA ASN A 32 14.29 7.29 8.38
C ASN A 32 13.96 8.15 9.62
N ILE A 33 13.36 7.56 10.65
CA ILE A 33 13.14 8.19 11.95
C ILE A 33 13.94 7.41 12.99
N PRO A 34 14.82 8.05 13.78
CA PRO A 34 15.53 7.38 14.84
C PRO A 34 14.56 6.78 15.85
N SER A 35 14.66 5.49 16.12
CA SER A 35 13.69 4.77 16.97
C SER A 35 13.60 5.38 18.38
N LYS A 36 14.72 5.93 18.90
CA LYS A 36 14.79 6.57 20.23
C LYS A 36 13.84 7.78 20.40
N ILE A 37 13.51 8.48 19.32
CA ILE A 37 12.61 9.66 19.34
C ILE A 37 11.16 9.34 18.94
N ILE A 38 10.83 8.08 18.62
CA ILE A 38 9.46 7.67 18.33
C ILE A 38 8.75 7.44 19.68
N GLU A 39 7.65 8.15 19.90
CA GLU A 39 6.76 7.91 21.04
C GLU A 39 5.79 6.77 20.73
N SER A 40 5.18 6.81 19.55
CA SER A 40 4.32 5.73 19.06
C SER A 40 4.22 5.75 17.53
N TYR A 41 3.88 4.59 16.95
CA TYR A 41 3.56 4.47 15.54
C TYR A 41 2.43 3.44 15.33
N SER A 42 1.71 3.56 14.22
CA SER A 42 0.71 2.58 13.80
C SER A 42 0.79 2.38 12.30
N GLU A 43 0.93 1.13 11.86
CA GLU A 43 0.85 0.73 10.45
C GLU A 43 -0.59 0.40 10.11
N LYS A 44 -1.34 1.43 9.70
CA LYS A 44 -2.72 1.30 9.23
C LYS A 44 -2.87 2.15 7.98
N GLU A 45 -3.57 1.60 6.98
CA GLU A 45 -3.91 2.34 5.77
C GLU A 45 -5.07 3.30 6.09
N TYR A 46 -4.86 4.59 5.85
CA TYR A 46 -5.89 5.62 5.87
C TYR A 46 -5.92 6.35 4.53
N GLN A 47 -7.07 6.92 4.17
CA GLN A 47 -7.06 8.04 3.22
C GLN A 47 -7.18 9.34 3.98
N GLY A 48 -6.48 10.36 3.49
CA GLY A 48 -6.62 11.72 3.98
C GLY A 48 -6.73 12.69 2.82
N LYS A 49 -7.20 13.89 3.09
CA LYS A 49 -7.21 14.98 2.11
C LYS A 49 -6.41 16.14 2.64
N ASN A 50 -5.50 16.68 1.84
CA ASN A 50 -4.68 17.80 2.30
C ASN A 50 -5.38 19.15 2.18
N LEU A 51 -5.18 19.99 3.20
CA LEU A 51 -5.77 21.34 3.27
C LEU A 51 -4.97 22.40 2.50
N VAL A 52 -3.71 22.11 2.21
CA VAL A 52 -2.73 23.01 1.61
C VAL A 52 -1.80 22.22 0.68
N ASN A 53 -1.03 22.90 -0.16
CA ASN A 53 0.06 22.25 -0.88
C ASN A 53 1.05 21.64 0.14
N LEU A 54 1.16 20.32 0.17
CA LEU A 54 2.01 19.61 1.12
C LEU A 54 3.39 19.40 0.53
N LYS A 55 4.41 19.57 1.36
CA LYS A 55 5.76 19.13 1.06
C LYS A 55 5.90 17.68 1.50
N LEU A 56 6.06 16.77 0.55
CA LEU A 56 6.42 15.37 0.81
C LEU A 56 7.91 15.32 1.14
N ARG A 57 8.27 14.76 2.30
CA ARG A 57 9.64 14.83 2.81
C ARG A 57 10.27 13.45 2.99
N SER A 58 11.59 13.36 2.83
CA SER A 58 12.36 12.14 3.09
C SER A 58 12.47 11.81 4.60
N MET A 59 12.26 12.82 5.46
CA MET A 59 12.29 12.73 6.92
C MET A 59 11.22 13.64 7.54
N PRO A 60 10.69 13.33 8.74
CA PRO A 60 9.65 14.12 9.42
C PRO A 60 10.21 15.36 10.12
N ILE A 61 10.93 16.20 9.38
CA ILE A 61 11.59 17.41 9.90
C ILE A 61 11.24 18.58 8.98
N VAL A 62 10.77 19.68 9.57
CA VAL A 62 10.30 20.87 8.83
C VAL A 62 11.46 21.79 8.43
N SER A 63 12.59 21.73 9.14
CA SER A 63 13.63 22.77 9.14
C SER A 63 14.51 22.85 7.88
N THR A 64 14.43 21.91 6.95
CA THR A 64 15.28 21.92 5.75
C THR A 64 14.47 21.75 4.46
N GLU A 65 14.66 22.66 3.51
CA GLU A 65 14.15 22.50 2.13
C GLU A 65 14.84 21.32 1.42
N LYS A 66 16.06 20.96 1.85
CA LYS A 66 16.84 19.83 1.31
C LYS A 66 16.14 18.47 1.43
N ASN A 67 15.19 18.34 2.36
CA ASN A 67 14.47 17.08 2.59
C ASN A 67 13.13 17.02 1.83
N VAL A 68 12.78 18.04 1.06
CA VAL A 68 11.55 18.06 0.26
C VAL A 68 11.78 17.28 -1.02
N MET A 69 11.02 16.20 -1.22
CA MET A 69 11.11 15.33 -2.39
C MET A 69 10.10 15.70 -3.47
N ALA A 70 8.91 16.15 -3.06
CA ALA A 70 7.83 16.54 -3.96
C ALA A 70 6.86 17.51 -3.28
N VAL A 71 6.00 18.13 -4.09
CA VAL A 71 4.85 18.92 -3.62
C VAL A 71 3.56 18.21 -4.05
N ILE A 72 2.69 17.93 -3.08
CA ILE A 72 1.35 17.39 -3.31
C ILE A 72 0.38 18.55 -3.29
N ASN A 73 -0.36 18.75 -4.39
CA ASN A 73 -1.30 19.86 -4.55
C ASN A 73 -2.41 19.80 -3.50
N LYS A 74 -2.90 20.97 -3.07
CA LYS A 74 -4.05 21.10 -2.16
C LYS A 74 -5.25 20.30 -2.69
N ASN A 75 -6.02 19.70 -1.77
CA ASN A 75 -7.19 18.87 -2.04
C ASN A 75 -6.90 17.57 -2.81
N SER A 76 -5.64 17.14 -2.92
CA SER A 76 -5.30 15.79 -3.37
C SER A 76 -5.63 14.76 -2.29
N ASP A 77 -6.08 13.60 -2.73
CA ASP A 77 -6.23 12.44 -1.87
C ASP A 77 -4.86 11.86 -1.54
N LEU A 78 -4.67 11.49 -0.28
CA LEU A 78 -3.43 10.95 0.27
C LEU A 78 -3.66 9.50 0.68
N LYS A 79 -2.84 8.58 0.16
CA LYS A 79 -2.76 7.23 0.70
C LYS A 79 -1.78 7.22 1.87
N ILE A 80 -2.30 7.28 3.08
CA ILE A 80 -1.50 7.24 4.31
C ILE A 80 -1.28 5.76 4.66
N VAL A 81 -0.02 5.35 4.78
CA VAL A 81 0.35 3.95 5.10
C VAL A 81 0.73 3.78 6.57
N SER A 82 1.09 4.86 7.26
CA SER A 82 1.43 4.82 8.69
C SER A 82 1.28 6.18 9.36
N PHE A 83 1.03 6.17 10.67
CA PHE A 83 1.07 7.34 11.55
C PHE A 83 2.27 7.27 12.50
N PHE A 84 2.89 8.42 12.77
CA PHE A 84 4.01 8.59 13.70
C PHE A 84 3.72 9.72 14.69
N LYS A 85 3.98 9.45 15.97
CA LYS A 85 4.10 10.45 17.03
C LYS A 85 5.53 10.46 17.54
N LEU A 86 6.17 11.63 17.49
CA LEU A 86 7.53 11.84 17.98
C LEU A 86 7.50 12.35 19.43
N LYS A 87 8.48 11.93 20.23
CA LYS A 87 8.67 12.39 21.61
C LYS A 87 8.97 13.88 21.65
N ASP A 88 8.63 14.50 22.78
CA ASP A 88 9.22 15.79 23.16
C ASP A 88 10.62 15.50 23.71
N THR A 89 11.66 15.99 23.05
CA THR A 89 13.03 15.86 23.55
C THR A 89 13.70 17.21 23.53
N ASP A 90 14.37 17.57 24.62
CA ASP A 90 15.11 18.83 24.73
C ASP A 90 16.19 18.99 23.63
N GLU A 91 16.68 17.87 23.08
CA GLU A 91 17.65 17.83 21.98
C GLU A 91 17.10 18.28 20.61
N LEU A 92 15.78 18.28 20.42
CA LEU A 92 15.12 18.58 19.14
C LEU A 92 13.75 19.21 19.42
N SER A 93 13.71 20.55 19.47
CA SER A 93 12.45 21.29 19.43
C SER A 93 11.78 21.09 18.06
N LEU A 94 10.94 20.05 17.95
CA LEU A 94 10.19 19.75 16.74
C LEU A 94 8.83 20.46 16.80
N PRO A 95 8.58 21.49 15.97
CA PRO A 95 7.32 22.23 15.98
C PRO A 95 6.13 21.38 15.51
N ILE A 96 6.38 20.18 14.98
CA ILE A 96 5.37 19.23 14.54
C ILE A 96 5.77 17.84 15.04
N LYS A 97 4.96 17.29 15.94
CA LYS A 97 5.20 15.98 16.57
C LYS A 97 4.48 14.83 15.87
N ARG A 98 3.46 15.13 15.07
CA ARG A 98 2.60 14.13 14.42
C ARG A 98 2.82 14.14 12.92
N TRP A 99 3.11 12.98 12.36
CA TRP A 99 3.46 12.79 10.95
C TRP A 99 2.74 11.61 10.35
N TYR A 100 2.43 11.69 9.07
CA TYR A 100 1.96 10.57 8.27
C TYR A 100 3.06 10.17 7.29
N LEU A 101 3.25 8.86 7.12
CA LEU A 101 3.92 8.32 5.96
C LEU A 101 2.87 8.10 4.87
N VAL A 102 3.10 8.72 3.72
CA VAL A 102 2.18 8.75 2.59
C VAL A 102 2.86 8.16 1.37
N GLU A 103 2.11 7.38 0.62
CA GLU A 103 2.48 6.95 -0.72
C GLU A 103 1.94 7.94 -1.76
N HIS A 104 2.83 8.50 -2.58
CA HIS A 104 2.49 9.42 -3.66
C HIS A 104 3.37 9.15 -4.87
N ASN A 105 2.77 8.89 -6.03
CA ASN A 105 3.48 8.55 -7.28
C ASN A 105 4.54 7.45 -7.08
N ASN A 106 4.17 6.35 -6.40
CA ASN A 106 5.04 5.22 -6.04
C ASN A 106 6.26 5.59 -5.16
N GLN A 107 6.21 6.73 -4.46
CA GLN A 107 7.21 7.14 -3.48
C GLN A 107 6.60 7.24 -2.09
N LEU A 108 7.34 6.77 -1.09
CA LEU A 108 6.98 6.93 0.32
C LEU A 108 7.64 8.17 0.90
N GLY A 109 6.88 9.01 1.59
CA GLY A 109 7.42 10.19 2.25
C GLY A 109 6.55 10.72 3.38
N PHE A 110 7.13 11.60 4.18
CA PHE A 110 6.52 12.17 5.37
C PHE A 110 5.80 13.47 5.08
N VAL A 111 4.57 13.59 5.61
CA VAL A 111 3.82 14.84 5.64
C VAL A 111 3.38 15.15 7.07
N ALA A 112 3.35 16.43 7.41
CA ALA A 112 2.93 16.88 8.73
C ALA A 112 1.42 16.65 8.92
N ALA A 113 1.04 15.93 9.98
CA ALA A 113 -0.34 15.50 10.20
C ALA A 113 -1.33 16.67 10.34
N LYS A 114 -0.87 17.81 10.88
CA LYS A 114 -1.70 19.01 11.08
C LYS A 114 -2.27 19.61 9.79
N PHE A 115 -1.71 19.25 8.63
CA PHE A 115 -2.15 19.76 7.33
C PHE A 115 -3.01 18.76 6.54
N VAL A 116 -3.27 17.58 7.13
CA VAL A 116 -4.14 16.57 6.57
C VAL A 116 -5.44 16.61 7.35
N ASN A 117 -6.55 16.82 6.63
CA ASN A 117 -7.89 16.78 7.19
C ASN A 117 -8.60 15.50 6.73
N LYS A 118 -9.70 15.16 7.42
CA LYS A 118 -10.59 14.04 7.09
C LYS A 118 -9.81 12.74 6.93
N ILE A 119 -9.36 12.18 8.05
CA ILE A 119 -8.76 10.84 8.08
C ILE A 119 -9.90 9.84 7.98
N ILE A 120 -9.93 9.09 6.89
CA ILE A 120 -10.87 8.01 6.66
C ILE A 120 -10.13 6.72 7.00
N GLU A 121 -10.57 6.06 8.07
CA GLU A 121 -10.11 4.71 8.42
C GLU A 121 -10.83 3.72 7.52
N TYR A 122 -10.08 2.80 6.91
CA TYR A 122 -10.65 1.72 6.10
C TYR A 122 -10.61 0.40 6.84
N GLU A 123 -11.67 -0.37 6.68
CA GLU A 123 -11.64 -1.81 6.89
C GLU A 123 -11.15 -2.47 5.59
N ILE A 124 -10.12 -3.31 5.71
CA ILE A 124 -9.50 -4.00 4.58
C ILE A 124 -9.51 -5.48 4.87
N LEU A 125 -10.08 -6.26 3.97
CA LEU A 125 -10.00 -7.72 3.95
C LEU A 125 -9.25 -8.14 2.69
N ARG A 126 -8.28 -9.04 2.84
CA ARG A 126 -7.52 -9.60 1.71
C ARG A 126 -7.72 -11.10 1.65
N PHE A 127 -7.94 -11.59 0.43
CA PHE A 127 -8.14 -13.00 0.16
C PHE A 127 -7.34 -13.42 -1.06
N ARG A 128 -6.62 -14.54 -0.96
CA ARG A 128 -5.78 -15.07 -2.03
C ARG A 128 -6.36 -16.39 -2.54
N SER A 129 -6.32 -16.59 -3.86
CA SER A 129 -6.80 -17.84 -4.48
C SER A 129 -5.94 -19.02 -4.03
N ASP A 130 -6.54 -20.19 -3.83
CA ASP A 130 -5.80 -21.44 -3.61
C ASP A 130 -4.90 -21.80 -4.80
N ASP A 131 -5.29 -21.36 -6.00
CA ASP A 131 -4.48 -21.54 -7.21
C ASP A 131 -3.33 -20.53 -7.29
N SER A 132 -3.26 -19.56 -6.37
CA SER A 132 -2.22 -18.54 -6.36
C SER A 132 -0.92 -19.09 -5.78
N LYS A 133 0.17 -18.99 -6.55
CA LYS A 133 1.53 -19.25 -6.05
C LYS A 133 2.21 -17.96 -5.61
N ASN A 134 2.90 -18.01 -4.47
CA ASN A 134 3.65 -16.86 -3.96
C ASN A 134 4.87 -16.60 -4.85
N TRP A 135 5.01 -15.35 -5.30
CA TRP A 135 6.08 -14.93 -6.20
C TRP A 135 7.48 -15.05 -5.61
N LEU A 136 7.61 -15.02 -4.27
CA LEU A 136 8.90 -15.20 -3.59
C LEU A 136 9.40 -16.64 -3.67
N ASP A 137 8.47 -17.60 -3.78
CA ASP A 137 8.74 -19.01 -3.59
C ASP A 137 9.03 -19.75 -4.92
N ASP A 138 8.64 -19.18 -6.06
CA ASP A 138 8.83 -19.81 -7.37
C ASP A 138 9.07 -18.77 -8.48
N ARG A 139 10.35 -18.37 -8.67
CA ARG A 139 10.76 -17.35 -9.66
C ARG A 139 10.78 -17.84 -11.12
N ASN A 140 10.59 -19.14 -11.36
CA ASN A 140 10.92 -19.78 -12.65
C ASN A 140 9.72 -20.46 -13.33
N SER A 141 8.52 -20.46 -12.74
CA SER A 141 7.33 -21.09 -13.35
C SER A 141 6.25 -20.06 -13.72
N ASN A 142 5.32 -20.43 -14.61
CA ASN A 142 4.20 -19.58 -15.04
C ASN A 142 3.37 -19.13 -13.82
N HIS A 143 3.69 -17.93 -13.33
CA HIS A 143 3.17 -17.37 -12.10
C HIS A 143 1.65 -17.16 -12.21
N VAL A 144 0.93 -17.68 -11.23
CA VAL A 144 -0.47 -17.35 -11.01
C VAL A 144 -0.51 -16.59 -9.69
N TYR A 145 -0.50 -15.26 -9.75
CA TYR A 145 -0.83 -14.43 -8.59
C TYR A 145 -2.27 -13.98 -8.77
N ILE A 146 -3.17 -14.31 -7.84
CA ILE A 146 -4.57 -13.90 -7.90
C ILE A 146 -5.03 -13.54 -6.49
N ASP A 147 -5.42 -12.29 -6.29
CA ASP A 147 -5.71 -11.71 -4.98
C ASP A 147 -6.90 -10.75 -5.05
N ILE A 148 -7.66 -10.69 -3.97
CA ILE A 148 -8.84 -9.83 -3.82
C ILE A 148 -8.62 -8.97 -2.60
N LYS A 149 -8.72 -7.65 -2.78
CA LYS A 149 -8.83 -6.68 -1.68
C LYS A 149 -10.26 -6.15 -1.64
N LEU A 150 -10.94 -6.40 -0.53
CA LEU A 150 -12.19 -5.74 -0.16
C LEU A 150 -11.85 -4.57 0.74
N GLN A 151 -12.31 -3.37 0.39
CA GLN A 151 -12.03 -2.16 1.13
C GLN A 151 -13.31 -1.36 1.33
N ARG A 152 -13.58 -0.91 2.55
CA ARG A 152 -14.67 0.04 2.84
C ARG A 152 -14.25 1.05 3.89
N GLU A 153 -14.88 2.22 3.89
CA GLU A 153 -14.72 3.14 5.03
C GLU A 153 -15.34 2.50 6.27
N LYS A 154 -14.68 2.64 7.42
CA LYS A 154 -15.13 2.03 8.66
C LYS A 154 -16.49 2.61 9.07
N GLY A 155 -17.48 1.73 9.25
CA GLY A 155 -18.86 2.10 9.55
C GLY A 155 -19.76 2.22 8.32
N GLU A 156 -19.20 2.21 7.11
CA GLU A 156 -19.98 2.23 5.88
C GLU A 156 -20.39 0.82 5.42
N GLN A 157 -21.40 0.75 4.55
CA GLN A 157 -21.87 -0.50 3.94
C GLN A 157 -21.44 -0.66 2.48
N ILE A 158 -20.72 0.34 1.96
CA ILE A 158 -20.29 0.39 0.56
C ILE A 158 -18.85 -0.10 0.47
N TRP A 159 -18.65 -1.14 -0.33
CA TRP A 159 -17.38 -1.78 -0.60
C TRP A 159 -16.81 -1.34 -1.95
N LYS A 160 -15.49 -1.22 -1.95
CA LYS A 160 -14.62 -1.26 -3.12
C LYS A 160 -14.00 -2.66 -3.19
N VAL A 161 -14.15 -3.31 -4.34
CA VAL A 161 -13.52 -4.60 -4.64
C VAL A 161 -12.39 -4.34 -5.62
N ILE A 162 -11.18 -4.78 -5.26
CA ILE A 162 -10.01 -4.71 -6.12
C ILE A 162 -9.52 -6.12 -6.39
N LEU A 163 -9.48 -6.49 -7.67
CA LEU A 163 -9.00 -7.77 -8.14
C LEU A 163 -7.60 -7.58 -8.72
N TYR A 164 -6.66 -8.39 -8.26
CA TYR A 164 -5.27 -8.38 -8.69
C TYR A 164 -4.96 -9.70 -9.39
N TYR A 165 -4.26 -9.63 -10.52
CA TYR A 165 -3.71 -10.82 -11.15
C TYR A 165 -2.41 -10.56 -11.89
N TYR A 166 -1.62 -11.60 -12.12
CA TYR A 166 -0.47 -11.55 -13.01
C TYR A 166 -0.82 -12.13 -14.38
N ASP A 167 -0.59 -11.36 -15.44
CA ASP A 167 -0.69 -11.81 -16.83
C ASP A 167 0.74 -11.98 -17.40
N PRO A 168 1.13 -13.15 -17.92
CA PRO A 168 2.46 -13.36 -18.49
C PRO A 168 2.82 -12.41 -19.64
N ALA A 169 1.85 -11.91 -20.40
CA ALA A 169 2.09 -11.06 -21.56
C ALA A 169 2.31 -9.59 -21.18
N VAL A 170 1.70 -9.13 -20.09
CA VAL A 170 1.61 -7.70 -19.76
C VAL A 170 1.94 -7.37 -18.29
N GLY A 171 2.25 -8.38 -17.48
CA GLY A 171 2.64 -8.24 -16.08
C GLY A 171 1.46 -8.11 -15.12
N TYR A 172 1.69 -7.46 -13.98
CA TYR A 172 0.68 -7.28 -12.94
C TYR A 172 -0.47 -6.39 -13.41
N LYS A 173 -1.70 -6.82 -13.11
CA LYS A 173 -2.94 -6.16 -13.48
C LYS A 173 -3.82 -5.96 -12.26
N GLU A 174 -4.56 -4.87 -12.30
CA GLU A 174 -5.48 -4.45 -11.27
C GLU A 174 -6.80 -4.04 -11.92
N ILE A 175 -7.91 -4.55 -11.39
CA ILE A 175 -9.28 -4.21 -11.80
C ILE A 175 -10.04 -3.78 -10.56
N GLN A 176 -10.72 -2.63 -10.64
CA GLN A 176 -11.42 -2.04 -9.50
C GLN A 176 -12.91 -1.91 -9.78
N TYR A 177 -13.72 -2.18 -8.77
CA TYR A 177 -15.15 -1.97 -8.76
C TYR A 177 -15.55 -1.23 -7.48
N GLU A 178 -16.35 -0.18 -7.60
CA GLU A 178 -16.75 0.70 -6.49
C GLU A 178 -18.27 0.76 -6.35
N GLY A 179 -18.76 1.24 -5.21
CA GLY A 179 -20.20 1.42 -4.99
C GLY A 179 -20.97 0.13 -4.67
N LEU A 180 -20.28 -0.94 -4.28
CA LEU A 180 -20.88 -2.26 -4.11
C LEU A 180 -21.45 -2.43 -2.71
N LYS A 181 -22.63 -3.04 -2.58
CA LYS A 181 -23.27 -3.28 -1.28
C LYS A 181 -23.21 -4.75 -0.92
N TYR A 182 -22.99 -5.03 0.37
CA TYR A 182 -23.13 -6.37 0.90
C TYR A 182 -24.61 -6.71 1.05
N ASP A 183 -25.04 -7.80 0.41
CA ASP A 183 -26.37 -8.38 0.62
C ASP A 183 -26.27 -9.43 1.72
N SER A 184 -26.83 -9.12 2.89
CA SER A 184 -26.81 -10.04 4.04
C SER A 184 -27.73 -11.25 3.89
N LYS A 185 -28.71 -11.21 3.00
CA LYS A 185 -29.60 -12.35 2.74
C LYS A 185 -28.92 -13.41 1.87
N LEU A 186 -28.14 -12.94 0.90
CA LEU A 186 -27.38 -13.79 -0.02
C LEU A 186 -25.92 -13.99 0.40
N ILE A 187 -25.49 -13.32 1.47
CA ILE A 187 -24.14 -13.35 2.04
C ILE A 187 -23.09 -13.07 0.95
N ASN A 188 -23.32 -12.02 0.14
CA ASN A 188 -22.49 -11.75 -1.03
C ASN A 188 -22.26 -10.26 -1.31
N ILE A 189 -21.28 -10.00 -2.16
CA ILE A 189 -21.05 -8.72 -2.84
C ILE A 189 -21.04 -9.03 -4.33
N SER A 190 -21.84 -8.32 -5.12
CA SER A 190 -21.90 -8.56 -6.57
C SER A 190 -21.88 -7.27 -7.37
N ASN A 191 -21.36 -7.38 -8.58
CA ASN A 191 -21.59 -6.44 -9.66
C ASN A 191 -22.34 -7.20 -10.74
N GLN A 192 -23.60 -6.81 -11.00
CA GLN A 192 -24.58 -7.58 -11.80
C GLN A 192 -24.05 -8.07 -13.15
N ASP A 193 -23.10 -7.34 -13.74
CA ASP A 193 -22.57 -7.63 -15.07
C ASP A 193 -21.21 -8.34 -15.07
N ASN A 194 -20.54 -8.48 -13.92
CA ASN A 194 -19.13 -8.88 -13.88
C ASN A 194 -18.83 -10.05 -12.95
N PHE A 195 -19.34 -10.00 -11.72
CA PHE A 195 -18.97 -10.99 -10.70
C PHE A 195 -19.94 -11.09 -9.52
N ILE A 196 -19.83 -12.18 -8.78
CA ILE A 196 -20.44 -12.42 -7.46
C ILE A 196 -19.36 -12.98 -6.53
N ILE A 197 -19.13 -12.33 -5.38
CA ILE A 197 -18.32 -12.81 -4.27
C ILE A 197 -19.26 -13.34 -3.20
N GLU A 198 -19.27 -14.65 -2.98
CA GLU A 198 -20.05 -15.31 -1.93
C GLU A 198 -19.14 -15.66 -0.76
N PHE A 199 -19.48 -15.21 0.46
CA PHE A 199 -18.69 -15.55 1.64
C PHE A 199 -19.13 -16.92 2.15
N LEU A 200 -18.23 -17.89 2.09
CA LEU A 200 -18.45 -19.25 2.60
C LEU A 200 -18.27 -19.30 4.12
N THR A 201 -17.29 -18.54 4.63
CA THR A 201 -17.00 -18.33 6.06
C THR A 201 -16.37 -16.93 6.24
N GLU A 202 -16.03 -16.53 7.47
CA GLU A 202 -15.30 -15.27 7.73
C GLU A 202 -13.92 -15.20 7.07
N ASP A 203 -13.30 -16.35 6.83
CA ASP A 203 -11.93 -16.46 6.30
C ASP A 203 -11.87 -17.07 4.89
N LYS A 204 -13.02 -17.37 4.28
CA LYS A 204 -13.09 -18.02 2.97
C LYS A 204 -14.24 -17.49 2.14
N LEU A 205 -13.97 -17.20 0.87
CA LEU A 205 -14.98 -16.80 -0.11
C LEU A 205 -14.87 -17.63 -1.40
N PHE A 206 -15.93 -17.60 -2.19
CA PHE A 206 -15.94 -18.06 -3.57
C PHE A 206 -16.23 -16.89 -4.50
N LEU A 207 -15.46 -16.75 -5.58
CA LEU A 207 -15.66 -15.73 -6.61
C LEU A 207 -16.19 -16.37 -7.88
N PHE A 208 -17.40 -15.99 -8.29
CA PHE A 208 -17.91 -16.19 -9.64
C PHE A 208 -17.57 -14.94 -10.47
N SER A 209 -16.83 -15.08 -11.56
CA SER A 209 -16.46 -13.93 -12.42
C SER A 209 -16.55 -14.29 -13.90
N ASN A 210 -16.92 -13.31 -14.71
CA ASN A 210 -16.87 -13.42 -16.17
C ASN A 210 -15.43 -13.55 -16.69
N VAL A 211 -14.45 -13.09 -15.92
CA VAL A 211 -13.03 -13.30 -16.20
C VAL A 211 -12.59 -14.60 -15.51
N LYS A 212 -12.40 -15.65 -16.32
CA LYS A 212 -12.17 -17.03 -15.84
C LYS A 212 -11.07 -17.18 -14.79
N ILE A 213 -9.98 -16.40 -14.88
CA ILE A 213 -8.85 -16.48 -13.93
C ILE A 213 -9.27 -16.19 -12.49
N PHE A 214 -10.32 -15.39 -12.28
CA PHE A 214 -10.78 -15.06 -10.95
C PHE A 214 -11.75 -16.07 -10.35
N LYS A 215 -12.21 -17.05 -11.13
CA LYS A 215 -13.22 -18.00 -10.66
C LYS A 215 -12.57 -19.03 -9.73
N GLY A 216 -12.99 -19.09 -8.47
CA GLY A 216 -12.46 -20.08 -7.52
C GLY A 216 -12.67 -19.73 -6.06
N VAL A 217 -12.02 -20.52 -5.19
CA VAL A 217 -12.00 -20.35 -3.73
C VAL A 217 -10.83 -19.47 -3.33
N TYR A 218 -11.05 -18.57 -2.38
CA TYR A 218 -10.02 -17.71 -1.83
C TYR A 218 -10.01 -17.77 -0.31
N ASN A 219 -8.81 -17.72 0.28
CA ASN A 219 -8.59 -17.75 1.72
C ASN A 219 -8.01 -16.42 2.20
N LYS A 220 -8.48 -15.98 3.36
CA LYS A 220 -8.02 -14.75 4.02
C LYS A 220 -6.60 -14.92 4.56
N TYR A 221 -5.81 -13.84 4.55
CA TYR A 221 -4.44 -13.79 5.07
C TYR A 221 -4.08 -12.40 5.60
#